data_AF-A0A9P3PAN9-F1
#
_entry.id   AF-A0A9P3PAN9-F1
#
_cell.length_a   1.000
_cell.length_b   1.000
_cell.length_c   1.000
_cell.angle_alpha   90.00
_cell.angle_beta   90.00
_cell.angle_gamma   90.00
#
_symmetry.space_group_name_H-M   'P 1'
#
loop_
_entity.id
_entity.type
_entity.pdbx_description
1 polymer ?
#
loop_
_entity_poly.entity_id
_entity_poly.type
_entity_poly.pdbx_seq_one_letter_code
_entity_poly.pdbx_strand_id
1 'polypeptide(L)'
;MEHRYTRECERPDYDDKISQWLEQQPEDPWGSMGYPVALYHNGFIYRAITGSGLGDYVSICEFLKRLGLVNLLPDDGVFRGYDAVFAIPAVKADIVKGKMKMSDIPRNPPPPPKPEYDDDFYWSDDDPEDASL
;
A
#
# COMPACT_ATOMS: atom_id res chain seq x y z
N MET A 1 2.81 0.78 -8.71
CA MET A 1 2.36 0.76 -7.30
C MET A 1 2.37 -0.66 -6.76
N GLU A 2 2.64 -0.85 -5.47
CA GLU A 2 2.58 -2.17 -4.82
C GLU A 2 1.35 -2.27 -3.92
N HIS A 3 0.77 -3.47 -3.77
CA HIS A 3 -0.24 -3.71 -2.74
C HIS A 3 -0.22 -5.15 -2.24
N ARG A 4 -0.73 -5.36 -1.04
CA ARG A 4 -0.86 -6.69 -0.44
C ARG A 4 -2.04 -6.79 0.52
N TYR A 5 -2.63 -7.97 0.58
CA TYR A 5 -3.49 -8.34 1.70
C TYR A 5 -2.63 -8.71 2.90
N THR A 6 -3.08 -8.32 4.09
CA THR A 6 -2.33 -8.53 5.34
C THR A 6 -2.77 -9.79 6.07
N ARG A 7 -3.92 -10.35 5.69
CA ARG A 7 -4.51 -11.57 6.22
C ARG A 7 -5.58 -12.10 5.26
N GLU A 8 -5.95 -13.37 5.43
CA GLU A 8 -7.13 -13.95 4.80
C GLU A 8 -8.37 -13.61 5.62
N CYS A 9 -9.29 -12.85 5.05
CA CYS A 9 -10.51 -12.42 5.71
C CYS A 9 -11.60 -12.07 4.70
N GLU A 10 -12.82 -11.90 5.19
CA GLU A 10 -13.89 -11.28 4.41
C GLU A 10 -13.47 -9.88 3.96
N ARG A 11 -13.71 -9.61 2.68
CA ARG A 11 -13.35 -8.35 2.04
C ARG A 11 -14.61 -7.49 1.96
N PRO A 12 -14.50 -6.17 2.20
CA PRO A 12 -15.62 -5.27 2.01
C PRO A 12 -15.99 -5.17 0.53
N ASP A 13 -17.26 -4.90 0.23
CA ASP A 13 -17.79 -4.79 -1.15
C ASP A 13 -17.04 -3.79 -2.05
N TYR A 14 -16.38 -2.80 -1.46
CA TYR A 14 -15.60 -1.83 -2.22
C TYR A 14 -14.21 -2.34 -2.64
N ASP A 15 -13.74 -3.46 -2.10
CA ASP A 15 -12.38 -3.96 -2.34
C ASP A 15 -12.14 -4.38 -3.80
N ASP A 16 -13.17 -4.91 -4.47
CA ASP A 16 -13.09 -5.27 -5.89
C ASP A 16 -12.79 -4.04 -6.75
N LYS A 17 -13.40 -2.89 -6.42
CA LYS A 17 -13.12 -1.62 -7.12
C LYS A 17 -11.70 -1.16 -6.89
N ILE A 18 -11.15 -1.39 -5.69
CA ILE A 18 -9.76 -1.06 -5.36
C ILE A 18 -8.81 -1.94 -6.17
N SER A 19 -9.09 -3.24 -6.27
CA SER A 19 -8.29 -4.16 -7.08
C SER A 19 -8.31 -3.77 -8.57
N GLN A 20 -9.50 -3.53 -9.13
CA GLN A 20 -9.63 -3.09 -10.52
C GLN A 20 -8.92 -1.77 -10.80
N TRP A 21 -8.95 -0.83 -9.86
CA TRP A 21 -8.25 0.44 -10.02
C TRP A 21 -6.73 0.28 -9.97
N LEU A 22 -6.22 -0.58 -9.08
CA LEU A 22 -4.78 -0.87 -8.96
C LEU A 22 -4.23 -1.58 -10.21
N GLU A 23 -4.99 -2.49 -10.81
CA GLU A 23 -4.63 -3.17 -12.06
C GLU A 23 -4.48 -2.21 -13.26
N GLN A 24 -5.10 -1.03 -13.18
CA GLN A 24 -5.01 0.00 -14.22
C GLN A 24 -3.83 0.97 -14.02
N GLN A 25 -3.13 0.88 -12.88
CA GLN A 25 -2.03 1.79 -12.59
C GLN A 25 -0.74 1.29 -13.26
N PRO A 26 0.07 2.19 -13.84
CA PRO A 26 1.36 1.80 -14.39
C PRO A 26 2.28 1.26 -13.27
N GLU A 27 3.07 0.25 -13.62
CA GLU A 27 4.21 -0.14 -12.79
C GLU A 27 5.31 0.92 -12.93
N ASP A 28 5.85 1.39 -11.81
CA ASP A 28 6.98 2.32 -11.79
C ASP A 28 8.27 1.49 -11.65
N PRO A 29 9.10 1.38 -12.71
CA PRO A 29 10.31 0.57 -12.69
C PRO A 29 11.47 1.25 -11.97
N TRP A 30 11.38 2.54 -11.60
CA TRP A 30 12.54 3.33 -11.15
C TRP A 30 12.64 3.50 -9.63
N GLY A 31 11.87 2.75 -8.85
CA GLY A 31 12.07 2.63 -7.40
C GLY A 31 12.03 3.98 -6.67
N SER A 32 10.86 4.58 -6.56
CA SER A 32 10.65 5.84 -5.83
C SER A 32 10.45 5.63 -4.32
N MET A 33 10.48 6.71 -3.53
CA MET A 33 10.12 6.68 -2.11
C MET A 33 8.69 6.14 -1.92
N GLY A 34 8.55 5.10 -1.10
CA GLY A 34 7.26 4.45 -0.86
C GLY A 34 6.40 5.23 0.15
N TYR A 35 5.14 5.44 -0.19
CA TYR A 35 4.12 6.06 0.68
C TYR A 35 3.02 5.04 1.01
N PRO A 36 3.16 4.26 2.10
CA PRO A 36 2.22 3.22 2.48
C PRO A 36 0.89 3.75 3.03
N VAL A 37 -0.21 3.32 2.40
CA VAL A 37 -1.61 3.57 2.77
C VAL A 37 -2.26 2.26 3.22
N ALA A 38 -2.86 2.27 4.41
CA ALA A 38 -3.56 1.11 4.97
C ALA A 38 -5.08 1.20 4.78
N LEU A 39 -5.73 0.06 4.57
CA LEU A 39 -7.19 -0.07 4.56
C LEU A 39 -7.65 -0.86 5.78
N TYR A 40 -8.54 -0.26 6.56
CA TYR A 40 -9.12 -0.84 7.76
C TYR A 40 -10.52 -1.39 7.49
N HIS A 41 -10.77 -2.63 7.91
CA HIS A 41 -12.08 -3.27 7.88
C HIS A 41 -12.21 -4.28 9.03
N ASN A 42 -13.41 -4.40 9.62
CA ASN A 42 -13.76 -5.40 10.63
C ASN A 42 -12.74 -5.59 11.78
N GLY A 43 -12.19 -4.50 12.30
CA GLY A 43 -11.28 -4.56 13.46
C GLY A 43 -9.80 -4.66 13.10
N PHE A 44 -9.42 -4.71 11.83
CA PHE A 44 -8.03 -4.85 11.43
C PHE A 44 -7.68 -4.11 10.14
N ILE A 45 -6.38 -3.88 9.92
CA ILE A 45 -5.88 -3.51 8.60
C ILE A 45 -5.87 -4.78 7.75
N TYR A 46 -6.59 -4.78 6.63
CA TYR A 46 -6.77 -5.95 5.77
C TYR A 46 -5.95 -5.88 4.48
N ARG A 47 -5.64 -4.66 4.02
CA ARG A 47 -4.86 -4.40 2.82
C ARG A 47 -3.95 -3.20 3.04
N ALA A 48 -2.78 -3.25 2.43
CA ALA A 48 -1.84 -2.14 2.36
C ALA A 48 -1.51 -1.87 0.89
N ILE A 49 -1.45 -0.59 0.51
CA ILE A 49 -1.11 -0.11 -0.82
C ILE A 49 0.05 0.85 -0.64
N THR A 50 1.15 0.66 -1.38
CA THR A 50 2.31 1.54 -1.35
C THR A 50 2.40 2.27 -2.68
N GLY A 51 2.23 3.59 -2.64
CA GLY A 51 2.46 4.46 -3.79
C GLY A 51 3.94 4.75 -3.97
N SER A 52 4.39 4.85 -5.23
CA SER A 52 5.74 5.26 -5.59
C SER A 52 5.78 6.79 -5.78
N GLY A 53 6.23 7.51 -4.75
CA GLY A 53 6.26 8.98 -4.74
C GLY A 53 4.93 9.64 -4.34
N LEU A 54 4.97 10.98 -4.23
CA LEU A 54 3.83 11.79 -3.76
C LEU A 54 2.64 11.77 -4.73
N GLY A 55 2.89 11.67 -6.04
CA GLY A 55 1.83 11.63 -7.05
C GLY A 55 0.94 10.39 -6.89
N ASP A 56 1.55 9.24 -6.68
CA ASP A 56 0.86 7.99 -6.40
C ASP A 56 0.09 8.05 -5.08
N TYR A 57 0.74 8.55 -4.02
CA TYR A 57 0.09 8.74 -2.71
C TYR A 57 -1.19 9.56 -2.80
N VAL A 58 -1.13 10.72 -3.49
CA VAL A 58 -2.29 11.59 -3.70
C VAL A 58 -3.36 10.88 -4.51
N SER A 59 -2.97 10.17 -5.57
CA SER A 59 -3.89 9.42 -6.43
C SER A 59 -4.64 8.32 -5.66
N ILE A 60 -3.93 7.57 -4.81
CA ILE A 60 -4.52 6.56 -3.92
C ILE A 60 -5.52 7.24 -2.98
N CYS A 61 -5.11 8.32 -2.30
CA CYS A 61 -5.97 9.00 -1.32
C CYS A 61 -7.25 9.55 -1.98
N GLU A 62 -7.13 10.20 -3.14
CA GLU A 62 -8.28 10.75 -3.86
C GLU A 62 -9.22 9.65 -4.38
N PHE A 63 -8.68 8.54 -4.86
CA PHE A 63 -9.48 7.40 -5.27
C PHE A 63 -10.27 6.81 -4.09
N LEU A 64 -9.62 6.58 -2.95
CA LEU A 64 -10.28 6.04 -1.75
C LEU A 64 -11.36 6.99 -1.22
N LYS A 65 -11.13 8.32 -1.27
CA LYS A 65 -12.16 9.32 -0.94
C LYS A 65 -13.37 9.23 -1.87
N ARG A 66 -13.17 9.04 -3.18
CA ARG A 66 -14.26 8.85 -4.16
C ARG A 66 -15.06 7.58 -3.90
N LEU A 67 -14.46 6.54 -3.32
CA LEU A 67 -15.16 5.35 -2.84
C LEU A 67 -15.95 5.58 -1.54
N GLY A 68 -15.89 6.78 -0.96
CA GLY A 68 -16.56 7.14 0.29
C GLY A 68 -15.78 6.77 1.55
N LEU A 69 -14.50 6.39 1.41
CA LEU A 69 -13.63 6.13 2.55
C LEU A 69 -13.02 7.44 3.07
N VAL A 70 -12.64 7.44 4.34
CA VAL A 70 -12.05 8.60 5.01
C VAL A 70 -10.74 8.20 5.70
N ASN A 71 -9.74 9.10 5.65
CA ASN A 71 -8.52 8.93 6.44
C ASN A 71 -8.84 9.09 7.93
N LEU A 72 -8.38 8.14 8.73
CA LEU A 72 -8.53 8.10 10.18
C LEU A 72 -7.43 8.90 10.89
N LEU A 73 -6.30 9.14 10.22
CA LEU A 73 -5.18 9.92 10.76
C LEU A 73 -5.45 11.44 10.61
N PRO A 74 -4.84 12.27 11.49
CA PRO A 74 -4.68 13.69 11.21
C PRO A 74 -3.73 13.90 10.02
N ASP A 75 -3.69 15.12 9.48
CA ASP A 75 -2.95 15.44 8.24
C ASP A 75 -1.43 15.16 8.33
N ASP A 76 -0.87 15.21 9.53
CA ASP A 76 0.53 14.95 9.88
C ASP A 76 0.73 13.63 10.66
N GLY A 77 -0.32 12.81 10.75
CA GLY A 77 -0.31 11.58 11.53
C GLY A 77 0.32 10.41 10.79
N VAL A 78 1.12 9.63 11.49
CA VAL A 78 1.62 8.33 11.03
C VAL A 78 1.11 7.24 11.97
N PHE A 79 0.69 6.11 11.43
CA PHE A 79 0.27 4.97 12.23
C PHE A 79 1.04 3.71 11.84
N ARG A 80 1.97 3.29 12.71
CA ARG A 80 2.74 2.03 12.56
C ARG A 80 3.43 1.92 11.18
N GLY A 81 3.96 3.03 10.69
CA GLY A 81 4.63 3.12 9.39
C GLY A 81 3.69 3.30 8.20
N TYR A 82 2.39 3.50 8.42
CA TYR A 82 1.44 3.94 7.38
C TYR A 82 1.26 5.46 7.44
N ASP A 83 1.37 6.12 6.29
CA ASP A 83 1.14 7.57 6.13
C ASP A 83 -0.36 7.92 6.11
N ALA A 84 -1.21 6.95 5.77
CA ALA A 84 -2.66 7.10 5.86
C ALA A 84 -3.34 5.79 6.23
N VAL A 85 -4.50 5.89 6.88
CA VAL A 85 -5.36 4.73 7.22
C VAL A 85 -6.79 5.06 6.82
N PHE A 86 -7.31 4.39 5.80
CA PHE A 86 -8.66 4.62 5.29
C PHE A 86 -9.66 3.59 5.83
N ALA A 87 -10.86 4.05 6.14
CA ALA A 87 -11.99 3.23 6.55
C ALA A 87 -13.32 3.86 6.15
N ILE A 88 -14.43 3.17 6.39
CA ILE A 88 -15.76 3.75 6.27
C ILE A 88 -15.97 4.87 7.31
N PRO A 89 -16.79 5.89 7.02
CA PRO A 89 -16.98 7.05 7.90
C PRO A 89 -17.44 6.72 9.33
N ALA A 90 -18.21 5.64 9.48
CA ALA A 90 -18.66 5.16 10.80
C ALA A 90 -17.50 4.86 11.75
N VAL A 91 -16.39 4.31 11.24
CA VAL A 91 -15.19 4.02 12.06
C VAL A 91 -14.57 5.30 12.57
N LYS A 92 -14.44 6.33 11.73
CA LYS A 92 -13.93 7.64 12.15
C LYS A 92 -14.83 8.26 13.22
N ALA A 93 -16.14 8.14 13.06
CA ALA A 93 -17.10 8.63 14.05
C ALA A 93 -16.98 7.90 15.40
N ASP A 94 -16.75 6.58 15.39
CA ASP A 94 -16.56 5.80 16.61
C ASP A 94 -15.24 6.14 17.32
N ILE A 95 -14.18 6.44 16.57
CA ILE A 95 -12.92 6.94 17.13
C ILE A 95 -13.11 8.31 17.79
N VAL A 96 -13.77 9.26 17.09
CA VAL A 96 -14.05 10.60 17.64
C VAL A 96 -14.93 10.53 18.90
N LYS A 97 -15.87 9.59 18.95
CA LYS A 97 -16.73 9.34 20.12
C LYS A 97 -16.03 8.55 21.24
N GLY A 98 -14.79 8.12 21.04
CA GLY A 98 -14.03 7.33 22.01
C GLY A 98 -14.52 5.90 22.21
N LYS A 99 -15.37 5.38 21.32
CA LYS A 99 -15.85 3.98 21.36
C LYS A 99 -14.78 2.99 20.92
N MET A 100 -13.82 3.46 20.14
CA MET A 100 -12.68 2.70 19.61
C MET A 100 -11.45 3.61 19.61
N LYS A 101 -10.26 3.05 19.78
CA LYS A 101 -9.00 3.75 19.56
C LYS A 101 -8.21 3.10 18.44
N MET A 102 -7.40 3.91 17.75
CA MET A 102 -6.43 3.41 16.76
C MET A 102 -5.47 2.37 17.37
N SER A 103 -5.14 2.50 18.66
CA SER A 103 -4.30 1.54 19.39
C SER A 103 -4.90 0.13 19.47
N ASP A 104 -6.22 0.01 19.40
CA ASP A 104 -6.96 -1.25 19.56
C ASP A 104 -6.87 -2.11 18.30
N ILE A 105 -6.50 -1.51 17.16
CA ILE A 105 -6.27 -2.22 15.90
C ILE A 105 -5.06 -3.16 16.11
N PRO A 106 -5.16 -4.47 15.84
CA PRO A 106 -4.06 -5.41 15.99
C PRO A 106 -2.94 -5.11 14.98
N ARG A 107 -1.69 -5.46 15.33
CA ARG A 107 -0.58 -5.35 14.38
C ARG A 107 -0.75 -6.38 13.27
N ASN A 108 -0.34 -6.00 12.07
CA ASN A 108 -0.25 -6.96 10.96
C ASN A 108 0.96 -7.86 11.15
N PRO A 109 0.92 -9.11 10.64
CA PRO A 109 2.12 -9.91 10.52
C PRO A 109 3.17 -9.18 9.67
N PRO A 110 4.47 -9.43 9.93
CA PRO A 110 5.54 -8.83 9.13
C PRO A 110 5.34 -9.19 7.64
N PRO A 111 5.74 -8.30 6.70
CA PRO A 111 5.82 -8.69 5.30
C PRO A 111 6.69 -9.93 5.12
N PRO A 112 6.36 -10.78 4.12
CA PRO A 112 7.31 -11.81 3.70
C PRO A 112 8.65 -11.15 3.34
N PRO A 113 9.78 -11.83 3.58
CA PRO A 113 11.07 -11.34 3.13
C PRO A 113 11.02 -11.09 1.62
N LYS A 114 11.67 -10.00 1.17
CA LYS A 114 11.85 -9.78 -0.27
C LYS A 114 12.66 -10.95 -0.83
N PRO A 115 12.36 -11.46 -2.03
CA PRO A 115 13.25 -12.40 -2.69
C PRO A 115 14.64 -11.76 -2.77
N GLU A 116 15.66 -12.45 -2.26
CA GLU A 116 17.05 -12.09 -2.48
C GLU A 116 17.28 -12.30 -3.99
N TYR A 117 17.36 -11.20 -4.73
CA TYR A 117 17.96 -11.25 -6.06
C TYR A 117 19.46 -11.30 -5.81
N ASP A 118 20.11 -12.41 -6.17
CA ASP A 118 21.57 -12.45 -6.25
C ASP A 118 21.99 -11.35 -7.23
N ASP A 119 22.52 -10.25 -6.69
CA ASP A 119 23.14 -9.14 -7.44
C ASP A 119 24.41 -9.61 -8.21
N ASP A 120 24.73 -10.90 -8.12
CA ASP A 120 25.87 -11.56 -8.73
C ASP A 120 25.67 -11.90 -10.22
N PHE A 121 24.51 -11.61 -10.81
CA PHE A 121 24.34 -11.69 -12.28
C PHE A 121 25.02 -10.49 -12.94
N TYR A 122 26.35 -10.49 -12.86
CA TYR A 122 27.23 -9.73 -13.74
C TYR A 122 26.81 -10.09 -15.17
N TRP A 123 26.21 -9.13 -15.87
CA TRP A 123 26.26 -9.17 -17.32
C TRP A 123 27.75 -9.16 -17.66
N SER A 124 28.30 -10.33 -17.98
CA SER A 124 29.52 -10.36 -18.78
C SER A 124 29.17 -9.55 -20.02
N ASP A 125 29.75 -8.36 -20.13
CA ASP A 125 29.94 -7.69 -21.41
C ASP A 125 30.65 -8.72 -22.30
N ASP A 126 29.86 -9.49 -23.06
CA ASP A 126 30.34 -10.28 -24.18
C ASP A 126 30.68 -9.23 -25.25
N ASP A 127 31.88 -8.68 -25.12
CA ASP A 127 32.51 -7.78 -26.07
C ASP A 127 32.77 -8.58 -27.36
N PRO A 128 32.08 -8.30 -28.49
CA PRO A 128 32.44 -8.91 -29.75
C PRO A 128 33.61 -8.13 -30.36
N GLU A 129 34.78 -8.16 -29.73
CA GLU A 129 36.03 -7.76 -30.38
C GLU A 129 36.41 -8.83 -31.41
N ASP A 130 36.00 -8.55 -32.64
CA ASP A 130 36.83 -8.60 -33.86
C ASP A 130 37.84 -9.75 -33.95
N ALA A 131 37.40 -10.86 -34.56
CA ALA A 131 38.31 -11.80 -35.20
C ALA A 131 38.07 -11.80 -36.72
N SER A 132 38.33 -10.64 -37.33
CA SER A 132 38.76 -10.59 -38.72
C SER A 132 40.20 -11.13 -38.83
N LEU A 133 40.39 -12.35 -39.34
CA LEU A 133 41.48 -12.76 -40.25
C LEU A 133 41.37 -14.23 -40.66
#